data_AF-A0A9E5BM26-F1
#
_entry.id   AF-A0A9E5BM26-F1
#
_cell.length_a   1.000
_cell.length_b   1.000
_cell.length_c   1.000
_cell.angle_alpha   90.00
_cell.angle_beta   90.00
_cell.angle_gamma   90.00
#
_symmetry.space_group_name_H-M   'P 1'
#
loop_
_entity.id
_entity.type
_entity.pdbx_description
1 polymer ?
#
loop_
_entity_poly.entity_id
_entity_poly.type
_entity_poly.pdbx_seq_one_letter_code
_entity_poly.pdbx_strand_id
1 'polypeptide(L)'
;TLDGGQVDAEEIKQAMNDLDERTFRQEYLASFETYSGVVYYNFSRDENVKECKYDPQAMIHIGLDFNIDPMSACLFHVKNGIVEVFDEIVIYSSNTDEFIDELFSRYPKQKMIVYPDPASRQRKTSAGGRTDLTILQNAGLNVKCKSTHALVRDRINSVNSKLKSFEGKRSIFINPSCKTLINSLMKQVYKENTTQPEKGNGYDHMTDALGYAIEYLFPITSNLPKSQPKRFS
;
A
#
# COMPACT_ATOMS: atom_id res chain seq x y z
N THR A 1 15.92 3.60 -22.15
CA THR A 1 14.58 3.57 -22.79
C THR A 1 14.57 2.46 -23.82
N LEU A 2 13.39 1.97 -24.19
CA LEU A 2 13.24 0.99 -25.27
C LEU A 2 13.95 1.44 -26.57
N ASP A 3 13.97 2.76 -26.85
CA ASP A 3 14.72 3.35 -27.97
C ASP A 3 16.25 3.39 -27.81
N GLY A 4 16.76 3.10 -26.61
CA GLY A 4 18.21 3.12 -26.31
C GLY A 4 18.91 1.77 -26.46
N GLY A 5 18.19 0.70 -26.81
CA GLY A 5 18.75 -0.64 -27.05
C GLY A 5 19.42 -1.30 -25.84
N GLN A 6 19.11 -0.88 -24.62
CA GLN A 6 19.81 -1.28 -23.38
C GLN A 6 19.00 -2.16 -22.41
N VAL A 7 17.82 -2.64 -22.79
CA VAL A 7 16.95 -3.44 -21.91
C VAL A 7 16.72 -4.81 -22.57
N ASP A 8 17.00 -5.89 -21.85
CA ASP A 8 16.83 -7.25 -22.36
C ASP A 8 15.34 -7.59 -22.53
N ALA A 9 15.01 -8.45 -23.49
CA ALA A 9 13.62 -8.83 -23.78
C ALA A 9 12.96 -9.51 -22.57
N GLU A 10 13.72 -10.24 -21.78
CA GLU A 10 13.22 -10.89 -20.56
C GLU A 10 12.93 -9.87 -19.44
N GLU A 11 13.74 -8.81 -19.36
CA GLU A 11 13.54 -7.71 -18.40
C GLU A 11 12.27 -6.91 -18.73
N ILE A 12 12.02 -6.66 -20.02
CA ILE A 12 10.78 -6.04 -20.49
C ILE A 12 9.57 -6.88 -20.10
N LYS A 13 9.64 -8.20 -20.33
CA LYS A 13 8.55 -9.12 -20.01
C LYS A 13 8.29 -9.21 -18.50
N GLN A 14 9.33 -9.20 -17.69
CA GLN A 14 9.19 -9.14 -16.24
C GLN A 14 8.57 -7.81 -15.80
N ALA A 15 9.02 -6.69 -16.36
CA ALA A 15 8.46 -5.37 -16.06
C ALA A 15 6.97 -5.27 -16.45
N MET A 16 6.53 -5.90 -17.54
CA MET A 16 5.11 -5.97 -17.89
C MET A 16 4.27 -6.79 -16.89
N ASN A 17 4.89 -7.76 -16.21
CA ASN A 17 4.22 -8.53 -15.15
C ASN A 17 4.12 -7.76 -13.84
N ASP A 18 5.16 -6.98 -13.53
CA ASP A 18 5.32 -6.32 -12.23
C ASP A 18 4.76 -4.89 -12.19
N LEU A 19 4.71 -4.19 -13.32
CA LEU A 19 4.29 -2.79 -13.44
C LEU A 19 2.90 -2.66 -14.09
N ASP A 20 2.18 -1.62 -13.72
CA ASP A 20 1.01 -1.17 -14.48
C ASP A 20 1.40 -0.47 -15.80
N GLU A 21 0.42 -0.32 -16.69
CA GLU A 21 0.59 0.33 -18.00
C GLU A 21 1.24 1.71 -17.94
N ARG A 22 0.77 2.57 -17.04
CA ARG A 22 1.24 3.94 -16.92
C ARG A 22 2.66 3.98 -16.34
N THR A 23 2.93 3.21 -15.29
CA THR A 23 4.27 3.13 -14.69
C THR A 23 5.27 2.54 -15.68
N PHE A 24 4.90 1.48 -16.42
CA PHE A 24 5.74 0.90 -17.46
C PHE A 24 6.07 1.93 -18.55
N ARG A 25 5.08 2.68 -19.05
CA ARG A 25 5.32 3.73 -20.05
C ARG A 25 6.21 4.86 -19.53
N GLN A 26 6.01 5.28 -18.28
CA GLN A 26 6.85 6.30 -17.66
C GLN A 26 8.30 5.83 -17.50
N GLU A 27 8.52 4.62 -17.00
CA GLU A 27 9.85 4.10 -16.72
C GLU A 27 10.61 3.64 -17.99
N TYR A 28 9.91 3.03 -18.96
CA TYR A 28 10.54 2.41 -20.14
C TYR A 28 10.38 3.22 -21.43
N LEU A 29 9.29 3.99 -21.58
CA LEU A 29 9.00 4.81 -22.78
C LEU A 29 9.21 6.32 -22.57
N ALA A 30 9.53 6.76 -21.34
CA ALA A 30 9.72 8.17 -20.99
C ALA A 30 8.56 9.10 -21.41
N SER A 31 7.33 8.58 -21.46
CA SER A 31 6.15 9.35 -21.84
C SER A 31 5.62 10.20 -20.69
N PHE A 32 5.28 11.46 -20.97
CA PHE A 32 4.56 12.33 -20.04
C PHE A 32 3.06 12.05 -20.10
N GLU A 33 2.56 11.16 -19.24
CA GLU A 33 1.11 10.90 -19.17
C GLU A 33 0.39 11.88 -18.23
N THR A 34 -0.68 12.51 -18.74
CA THR A 34 -1.59 13.39 -18.02
C THR A 34 -2.34 12.64 -16.92
N TYR A 35 -2.44 13.27 -15.75
CA TYR A 35 -3.04 12.69 -14.56
C TYR A 35 -4.57 12.71 -14.68
N SER A 36 -5.22 11.55 -14.80
CA SER A 36 -6.59 11.41 -14.29
C SER A 36 -6.52 11.80 -12.81
N GLY A 37 -7.31 12.77 -12.34
CA GLY A 37 -7.15 13.35 -11.01
C GLY A 37 -7.16 12.33 -9.85
N VAL A 38 -7.69 11.11 -10.07
CA VAL A 38 -7.72 10.00 -9.11
C VAL A 38 -6.35 9.30 -9.01
N VAL A 39 -5.90 9.06 -7.78
CA VAL A 39 -4.60 8.45 -7.45
C VAL A 39 -4.54 6.97 -7.83
N TYR A 40 -5.60 6.21 -7.54
CA TYR A 40 -5.67 4.76 -7.77
C TYR A 40 -6.50 4.43 -9.01
N TYR A 41 -6.08 4.95 -10.16
CA TYR A 41 -6.79 4.85 -11.44
C TYR A 41 -6.99 3.41 -11.94
N ASN A 42 -6.18 2.44 -11.48
CA ASN A 42 -6.35 1.03 -11.83
C ASN A 42 -7.41 0.30 -11.01
N PHE A 43 -7.94 0.92 -9.95
CA PHE A 43 -9.01 0.33 -9.16
C PHE A 43 -10.31 0.31 -9.98
N SER A 44 -10.91 -0.87 -10.09
CA SER A 44 -12.25 -1.07 -10.66
C SER A 44 -13.13 -1.70 -9.61
N ARG A 45 -14.25 -1.06 -9.25
CA ARG A 45 -15.19 -1.62 -8.28
C ARG A 45 -15.72 -2.97 -8.76
N ASP A 46 -16.03 -3.11 -10.04
CA ASP A 46 -16.65 -4.32 -10.58
C ASP A 46 -15.67 -5.50 -10.68
N GLU A 47 -14.36 -5.23 -10.76
CA GLU A 47 -13.35 -6.28 -10.96
C GLU A 47 -12.46 -6.53 -9.74
N ASN A 48 -12.28 -5.53 -8.86
CA ASN A 48 -11.49 -5.67 -7.64
C ASN A 48 -12.35 -5.96 -6.40
N VAL A 49 -13.67 -5.73 -6.43
CA VAL A 49 -14.54 -6.03 -5.28
C VAL A 49 -15.19 -7.40 -5.47
N LYS A 50 -14.86 -8.34 -4.58
CA LYS A 50 -15.45 -9.68 -4.55
C LYS A 50 -15.40 -10.23 -3.13
N GLU A 51 -16.21 -11.23 -2.85
CA GLU A 51 -16.20 -11.88 -1.53
C GLU A 51 -14.78 -12.43 -1.23
N CYS A 52 -14.17 -11.91 -0.16
CA CYS A 52 -12.86 -12.34 0.34
C CYS A 52 -13.06 -12.81 1.78
N LYS A 53 -12.95 -14.11 2.03
CA LYS A 53 -13.27 -14.70 3.34
C LYS A 53 -12.04 -14.73 4.23
N TYR A 54 -12.25 -14.43 5.51
CA TYR A 54 -11.28 -14.71 6.55
C TYR A 54 -11.01 -16.22 6.62
N ASP A 55 -9.73 -16.56 6.68
CA ASP A 55 -9.21 -17.92 6.79
C ASP A 55 -8.45 -18.06 8.12
N PRO A 56 -9.02 -18.76 9.12
CA PRO A 56 -8.39 -18.95 10.42
C PRO A 56 -7.05 -19.68 10.38
N GLN A 57 -6.74 -20.39 9.29
CA GLN A 57 -5.47 -21.10 9.16
C GLN A 57 -4.39 -20.24 8.47
N ALA A 58 -4.78 -19.16 7.81
CA ALA A 58 -3.87 -18.30 7.07
C ALA A 58 -3.37 -17.12 7.92
N MET A 59 -2.12 -16.74 7.71
CA MET A 59 -1.54 -15.55 8.33
C MET A 59 -2.35 -14.29 7.97
N ILE A 60 -2.62 -13.43 8.96
CA ILE A 60 -3.22 -12.12 8.72
C ILE A 60 -2.09 -11.12 8.50
N HIS A 61 -2.16 -10.42 7.38
CA HIS A 61 -1.32 -9.27 7.09
C HIS A 61 -2.13 -8.00 7.34
N ILE A 62 -1.49 -7.00 7.96
CA ILE A 62 -2.16 -5.80 8.44
C ILE A 62 -1.37 -4.58 7.98
N GLY A 63 -1.92 -3.82 7.04
CA GLY A 63 -1.41 -2.47 6.75
C GLY A 63 -2.00 -1.49 7.76
N LEU A 64 -1.18 -0.66 8.41
CA LEU A 64 -1.62 0.21 9.51
C LEU A 64 -1.13 1.65 9.34
N ASP A 65 -2.08 2.60 9.36
CA ASP A 65 -1.83 4.03 9.48
C ASP A 65 -2.15 4.50 10.90
N PHE A 66 -1.13 5.00 11.61
CA PHE A 66 -1.17 5.44 13.02
C PHE A 66 -1.75 6.84 13.21
N ASN A 67 -2.59 7.28 12.29
CA ASN A 67 -3.29 8.55 12.45
C ASN A 67 -4.20 8.50 13.68
N ILE A 68 -4.35 9.62 14.38
CA ILE A 68 -5.20 9.70 15.59
C ILE A 68 -6.68 9.64 15.18
N ASP A 69 -7.02 10.26 14.06
CA ASP A 69 -8.41 10.44 13.64
C ASP A 69 -8.60 10.36 12.12
N PRO A 70 -9.00 9.20 11.57
CA PRO A 70 -9.05 7.88 12.20
C PRO A 70 -7.75 7.09 12.08
N MET A 71 -7.47 6.24 13.07
CA MET A 71 -6.52 5.13 12.93
C MET A 71 -7.13 4.10 11.98
N SER A 72 -6.40 3.74 10.93
CA SER A 72 -6.91 2.93 9.83
C SER A 72 -6.05 1.69 9.60
N ALA A 73 -6.68 0.52 9.53
CA ALA A 73 -6.01 -0.73 9.22
C ALA A 73 -6.78 -1.56 8.19
N CYS A 74 -6.04 -2.14 7.25
CA CYS A 74 -6.56 -3.11 6.29
C CYS A 74 -6.06 -4.51 6.64
N LEU A 75 -6.96 -5.48 6.73
CA LEU A 75 -6.64 -6.86 7.11
C LEU A 75 -6.83 -7.77 5.90
N PHE A 76 -5.78 -8.50 5.54
CA PHE A 76 -5.78 -9.29 4.32
C PHE A 76 -4.97 -10.58 4.46
N HIS A 77 -5.28 -11.52 3.58
CA HIS A 77 -4.45 -12.71 3.35
C HIS A 77 -3.64 -12.53 2.08
N VAL A 78 -2.47 -13.17 2.04
CA VAL A 78 -1.66 -13.29 0.82
C VAL A 78 -1.63 -14.75 0.38
N LYS A 79 -2.21 -15.05 -0.79
CA LYS A 79 -2.28 -16.40 -1.37
C LYS A 79 -1.72 -16.36 -2.79
N ASN A 80 -0.60 -17.04 -3.04
CA ASN A 80 0.07 -17.06 -4.36
C ASN A 80 0.30 -15.66 -4.96
N GLY A 81 0.71 -14.70 -4.12
CA GLY A 81 0.92 -13.30 -4.51
C GLY A 81 -0.36 -12.48 -4.70
N ILE A 82 -1.55 -13.07 -4.49
CA ILE A 82 -2.84 -12.37 -4.50
C ILE A 82 -3.15 -11.89 -3.08
N VAL A 83 -3.52 -10.61 -2.98
CA VAL A 83 -3.96 -9.95 -1.75
C VAL A 83 -5.48 -9.99 -1.71
N GLU A 84 -6.03 -10.61 -0.67
CA GLU A 84 -7.47 -10.69 -0.42
C GLU A 84 -7.79 -9.98 0.89
N VAL A 85 -8.27 -8.73 0.78
CA VAL A 85 -8.68 -7.91 1.92
C VAL A 85 -10.05 -8.38 2.39
N PHE A 86 -10.11 -8.93 3.60
CA PHE A 86 -11.33 -9.53 4.15
C PHE A 86 -11.99 -8.67 5.22
N ASP A 87 -11.24 -7.78 5.88
CA ASP A 87 -11.77 -6.85 6.88
C ASP A 87 -10.99 -5.52 6.90
N GLU A 88 -11.61 -4.51 7.50
CA GLU A 88 -11.01 -3.21 7.79
C GLU A 88 -11.33 -2.77 9.22
N ILE A 89 -10.39 -2.07 9.85
CA ILE A 89 -10.56 -1.46 11.17
C ILE A 89 -10.35 0.04 11.02
N VAL A 90 -11.33 0.82 11.49
CA VAL A 90 -11.30 2.28 11.49
C VAL A 90 -11.73 2.73 12.88
N ILE A 91 -10.82 3.35 13.63
CA ILE A 91 -11.07 3.82 15.00
C ILE A 91 -10.76 5.31 15.08
N TYR A 92 -11.74 6.09 15.49
CA TYR A 92 -11.63 7.55 15.64
C TYR A 92 -11.09 7.89 17.02
N SER A 93 -10.23 8.91 17.12
CA SER A 93 -9.58 9.34 18.38
C SER A 93 -8.90 8.20 19.16
N SER A 94 -8.27 7.27 18.43
CA SER A 94 -7.71 6.03 19.00
C SER A 94 -6.26 6.18 19.43
N ASN A 95 -5.83 5.24 20.27
CA ASN A 95 -4.41 4.94 20.48
C ASN A 95 -4.07 3.51 20.02
N THR A 96 -2.78 3.17 20.09
CA THR A 96 -2.25 1.87 19.63
C THR A 96 -2.73 0.69 20.50
N ASP A 97 -2.93 0.90 21.80
CA ASP A 97 -3.41 -0.14 22.72
C ASP A 97 -4.88 -0.50 22.38
N GLU A 98 -5.74 0.48 22.13
CA GLU A 98 -7.13 0.27 21.70
C GLU A 98 -7.24 -0.48 20.36
N PHE A 99 -6.35 -0.18 19.41
CA PHE A 99 -6.28 -0.92 18.16
C PHE A 99 -5.93 -2.39 18.38
N ILE A 100 -4.99 -2.68 19.29
CA ILE A 100 -4.60 -4.06 19.62
C ILE A 100 -5.76 -4.80 20.27
N ASP A 101 -6.49 -4.16 21.19
CA ASP A 101 -7.65 -4.76 21.84
C ASP A 101 -8.75 -5.10 20.84
N GLU A 102 -9.08 -4.19 19.93
CA GLU A 102 -10.06 -4.44 18.85
C GLU A 102 -9.60 -5.57 17.93
N LEU A 103 -8.32 -5.58 17.56
CA LEU A 103 -7.72 -6.60 16.71
C LEU A 103 -7.79 -8.00 17.35
N PHE A 104 -7.44 -8.12 18.63
CA PHE A 104 -7.46 -9.40 19.35
C PHE A 104 -8.87 -9.85 19.74
N SER A 105 -9.81 -8.91 19.93
CA SER A 105 -11.24 -9.21 20.10
C SER A 105 -11.81 -9.88 18.86
N ARG A 106 -11.51 -9.36 17.65
CA ARG A 106 -12.00 -9.93 16.39
C ARG A 106 -11.27 -11.21 15.99
N TYR A 107 -9.95 -11.29 16.21
CA TYR A 107 -9.09 -12.36 15.70
C TYR A 107 -8.20 -12.98 16.78
N PRO A 108 -8.79 -13.70 17.76
CA PRO A 108 -8.03 -14.27 18.86
C PRO A 108 -7.07 -15.37 18.39
N LYS A 109 -5.85 -15.37 18.94
CA LYS A 109 -4.82 -16.42 18.76
C LYS A 109 -4.26 -16.58 17.35
N GLN A 110 -4.43 -15.58 16.47
CA GLN A 110 -3.92 -15.65 15.10
C GLN A 110 -2.48 -15.16 14.96
N LYS A 111 -1.74 -15.75 14.00
CA LYS A 111 -0.45 -15.22 13.57
C LYS A 111 -0.67 -13.99 12.68
N MET A 112 -0.16 -12.85 13.13
CA MET A 112 -0.36 -11.56 12.46
C MET A 112 0.98 -10.91 12.14
N ILE A 113 1.06 -10.26 10.97
CA ILE A 113 2.16 -9.36 10.61
C ILE A 113 1.59 -7.95 10.38
N VAL A 114 2.16 -6.97 11.07
CA VAL A 114 1.79 -5.56 10.93
C VAL A 114 2.84 -4.81 10.11
N TYR A 115 2.39 -4.04 9.13
CA TYR A 115 3.18 -3.19 8.24
C TYR A 115 2.83 -1.72 8.49
N PRO A 116 3.44 -1.09 9.51
CA PRO A 116 3.18 0.31 9.80
C PRO A 116 4.09 1.24 9.01
N ASP A 117 3.71 2.51 8.95
CA ASP A 117 4.59 3.58 8.50
C ASP A 117 5.87 3.69 9.38
N PRO A 118 7.04 4.03 8.79
CA PRO A 118 8.29 4.23 9.53
C PRO A 118 8.24 5.25 10.68
N ALA A 119 7.31 6.22 10.67
CA ALA A 119 7.11 7.16 11.76
C ALA A 119 6.66 6.49 13.07
N SER A 120 6.19 5.24 13.03
CA SER A 120 5.88 4.42 14.22
C SER A 120 7.05 4.22 15.18
N ARG A 121 8.30 4.48 14.74
CA ARG A 121 9.52 4.46 15.55
C ARG A 121 9.74 5.74 16.37
N GLN A 122 8.98 6.80 16.11
CA GLN A 122 9.11 8.06 16.84
C GLN A 122 8.46 7.93 18.21
N ARG A 123 9.10 8.52 19.24
CA ARG A 123 8.52 8.55 20.59
C ARG A 123 7.30 9.47 20.57
N LYS A 124 6.18 9.01 21.11
CA LYS A 124 4.99 9.85 21.30
C LYS A 124 4.82 10.14 22.78
N THR A 125 4.54 11.40 23.11
CA THR A 125 4.19 11.83 24.47
C THR A 125 2.89 11.18 24.94
N SER A 126 1.94 10.95 24.05
CA SER A 126 0.67 10.24 24.33
C SER A 126 0.83 8.76 24.70
N ALA A 127 1.96 8.14 24.32
CA ALA A 127 2.26 6.73 24.61
C ALA A 127 3.14 6.55 25.87
N GLY A 128 3.27 7.58 26.71
CA GLY A 128 4.15 7.56 27.89
C GLY A 128 5.63 7.49 27.52
N GLY A 129 6.03 8.03 26.37
CA GLY A 129 7.42 8.00 25.88
C GLY A 129 7.81 6.71 25.16
N ARG A 130 6.88 5.75 25.02
CA ARG A 130 7.01 4.57 24.16
C ARG A 130 6.77 4.94 22.68
N THR A 131 7.20 4.06 21.78
CA THR A 131 6.91 4.19 20.35
C THR A 131 5.78 3.23 19.99
N ASP A 132 4.95 3.59 19.01
CA ASP A 132 3.86 2.70 18.57
C ASP A 132 4.38 1.33 18.14
N LEU A 133 5.57 1.31 17.51
CA LEU A 133 6.27 0.08 17.16
C LEU A 133 6.57 -0.81 18.38
N THR A 134 7.04 -0.23 19.49
CA THR A 134 7.30 -1.00 20.72
C THR A 134 6.02 -1.52 21.37
N ILE A 135 4.92 -0.78 21.27
CA ILE A 135 3.61 -1.22 21.82
C ILE A 135 3.12 -2.46 21.04
N LEU A 136 3.13 -2.40 19.71
CA LEU A 136 2.77 -3.56 18.86
C LEU A 136 3.65 -4.79 19.16
N GLN A 137 4.97 -4.60 19.28
CA GLN A 137 5.91 -5.69 19.57
C GLN A 137 5.66 -6.32 20.95
N ASN A 138 5.41 -5.50 21.97
CA ASN A 138 5.14 -5.98 23.32
C ASN A 138 3.82 -6.74 23.42
N ALA A 139 2.85 -6.44 22.55
CA ALA A 139 1.61 -7.20 22.41
C ALA A 139 1.79 -8.55 21.68
N GLY A 140 3.01 -8.88 21.24
CA GLY A 140 3.33 -10.15 20.57
C GLY A 140 3.08 -10.15 19.06
N LEU A 141 2.85 -8.99 18.45
CA LEU A 141 2.67 -8.86 17.00
C LEU A 141 4.03 -8.87 16.27
N ASN A 142 4.10 -9.53 15.12
CA ASN A 142 5.27 -9.45 14.25
C ASN A 142 5.22 -8.14 13.45
N VAL A 143 6.09 -7.19 13.77
CA VAL A 143 6.09 -5.87 13.12
C VAL A 143 7.17 -5.80 12.04
N LYS A 144 6.75 -5.51 10.80
CA LYS A 144 7.60 -5.35 9.63
C LYS A 144 7.58 -3.89 9.16
N CYS A 145 8.51 -3.12 9.72
CA CYS A 145 8.64 -1.68 9.47
C CYS A 145 9.98 -1.36 8.80
N LYS A 146 9.95 -0.69 7.63
CA LYS A 146 11.17 -0.22 6.93
C LYS A 146 11.92 0.80 7.78
N SER A 147 13.23 0.94 7.52
CA SER A 147 14.08 1.92 8.20
C SER A 147 13.81 3.35 7.74
N THR A 148 13.34 3.52 6.51
CA THR A 148 13.12 4.82 5.88
C THR A 148 11.86 4.77 5.03
N HIS A 149 11.18 5.92 4.92
CA HIS A 149 9.96 6.04 4.13
C HIS A 149 10.24 5.80 2.65
N ALA A 150 9.43 4.97 2.02
CA ALA A 150 9.36 4.89 0.57
C ALA A 150 8.87 6.22 0.00
N LEU A 151 9.28 6.53 -1.23
CA LEU A 151 8.71 7.67 -1.93
C LEU A 151 7.21 7.43 -2.10
N VAL A 152 6.41 8.47 -1.88
CA VAL A 152 4.93 8.39 -2.00
C VAL A 152 4.53 7.85 -3.37
N ARG A 153 5.25 8.26 -4.42
CA ARG A 153 5.04 7.76 -5.79
C ARG A 153 5.26 6.25 -5.89
N ASP A 154 6.35 5.72 -5.35
CA ASP A 154 6.68 4.28 -5.44
C ASP A 154 5.64 3.44 -4.71
N ARG A 155 5.15 3.94 -3.55
CA ARG A 155 4.04 3.32 -2.82
C ARG A 155 2.77 3.26 -3.66
N ILE A 156 2.37 4.39 -4.25
CA ILE A 156 1.18 4.49 -5.10
C ILE A 156 1.30 3.58 -6.33
N ASN A 157 2.47 3.58 -6.98
CA ASN A 157 2.72 2.75 -8.15
C ASN A 157 2.66 1.26 -7.79
N SER A 158 3.21 0.87 -6.63
CA SER A 158 3.14 -0.52 -6.15
C SER A 158 1.70 -0.98 -5.96
N VAL A 159 0.84 -0.11 -5.41
CA VAL A 159 -0.60 -0.39 -5.30
C VAL A 159 -1.27 -0.46 -6.68
N ASN A 160 -1.04 0.52 -7.56
CA ASN A 160 -1.64 0.54 -8.90
C ASN A 160 -1.26 -0.69 -9.74
N SER A 161 0.00 -1.15 -9.66
CA SER A 161 0.49 -2.34 -10.34
C SER A 161 -0.16 -3.63 -9.83
N LYS A 162 -0.43 -3.72 -8.52
CA LYS A 162 -1.16 -4.85 -7.93
C LYS A 162 -2.67 -4.78 -8.18
N LEU A 163 -3.24 -3.58 -8.30
CA LEU A 163 -4.63 -3.38 -8.67
C LEU A 163 -4.90 -3.87 -10.10
N LYS A 164 -3.97 -3.57 -11.03
CA LYS A 164 -3.94 -4.06 -12.41
C LYS A 164 -2.53 -3.93 -12.98
N SER A 165 -1.92 -5.03 -13.41
CA SER A 165 -0.65 -5.00 -14.15
C SER A 165 -0.85 -4.56 -15.61
N PHE A 166 0.25 -4.34 -16.33
CA PHE A 166 0.24 -4.06 -17.76
C PHE A 166 -0.51 -5.14 -18.55
N GLU A 167 -0.32 -6.42 -18.20
CA GLU A 167 -1.03 -7.56 -18.82
C GLU A 167 -2.52 -7.65 -18.43
N GLY A 168 -3.03 -6.73 -17.61
CA GLY A 168 -4.42 -6.71 -17.16
C GLY A 168 -4.70 -7.63 -15.97
N LYS A 169 -3.68 -8.25 -15.37
CA LYS A 169 -3.85 -9.14 -14.22
C LYS A 169 -4.11 -8.33 -12.96
N ARG A 170 -5.15 -8.71 -12.21
CA ARG A 170 -5.51 -8.10 -10.92
C ARG A 170 -5.07 -9.00 -9.78
N SER A 171 -4.39 -8.41 -8.79
CA SER A 171 -3.81 -9.14 -7.65
C SER A 171 -4.21 -8.55 -6.29
N ILE A 172 -5.07 -7.54 -6.26
CA ILE A 172 -5.74 -7.05 -5.05
C ILE A 172 -7.24 -7.23 -5.24
N PHE A 173 -7.85 -7.94 -4.30
CA PHE A 173 -9.28 -8.11 -4.18
C PHE A 173 -9.76 -7.69 -2.80
N ILE A 174 -10.93 -7.08 -2.75
CA ILE A 174 -11.44 -6.43 -1.55
C ILE A 174 -12.85 -6.93 -1.28
N ASN A 175 -13.11 -7.36 -0.05
CA ASN A 175 -14.44 -7.75 0.37
C ASN A 175 -15.41 -6.54 0.27
N PRO A 176 -16.64 -6.73 -0.23
CA PRO A 176 -17.67 -5.70 -0.23
C PRO A 176 -17.94 -5.03 1.15
N SER A 177 -17.60 -5.70 2.26
CA SER A 177 -17.71 -5.14 3.61
C SER A 177 -16.71 -4.01 3.89
N CYS A 178 -15.56 -3.98 3.21
CA CYS A 178 -14.49 -2.99 3.38
C CYS A 178 -14.82 -1.67 2.67
N LYS A 179 -15.91 -1.03 3.10
CA LYS A 179 -16.50 0.14 2.43
C LYS A 179 -15.57 1.35 2.48
N THR A 180 -14.82 1.53 3.56
CA THR A 180 -13.90 2.65 3.73
C THR A 180 -12.78 2.54 2.73
N LEU A 181 -12.12 1.38 2.63
CA LEU A 181 -11.06 1.15 1.67
C LEU A 181 -11.55 1.32 0.23
N ILE A 182 -12.70 0.74 -0.12
CA ILE A 182 -13.29 0.89 -1.46
C ILE A 182 -13.54 2.37 -1.78
N ASN A 183 -14.18 3.10 -0.87
CA ASN A 183 -14.47 4.52 -1.07
C ASN A 183 -13.19 5.35 -1.22
N SER A 184 -12.17 5.07 -0.39
CA SER A 184 -10.90 5.78 -0.44
C SER A 184 -10.13 5.52 -1.73
N LEU A 185 -10.08 4.28 -2.21
CA LEU A 185 -9.47 3.95 -3.51
C LEU A 185 -10.19 4.65 -4.68
N MET A 186 -11.51 4.76 -4.63
CA MET A 186 -12.28 5.42 -5.70
C MET A 186 -12.14 6.95 -5.70
N LYS A 187 -12.00 7.57 -4.53
CA LYS A 187 -12.15 9.02 -4.35
C LYS A 187 -10.86 9.77 -4.08
N GLN A 188 -9.78 9.07 -3.75
CA GLN A 188 -8.53 9.75 -3.44
C GLN A 188 -7.94 10.41 -4.69
N VAL A 189 -7.70 11.71 -4.60
CA VAL A 189 -7.23 12.56 -5.71
C VAL A 189 -5.88 13.19 -5.41
N TYR A 190 -5.17 13.63 -6.45
CA TYR A 190 -4.00 14.49 -6.30
C TYR A 190 -4.42 15.94 -6.02
N LYS A 191 -3.59 16.70 -5.30
CA LYS A 191 -3.79 18.16 -5.17
C LYS A 191 -3.63 18.82 -6.52
N GLU A 192 -4.42 19.85 -6.78
CA GLU A 192 -4.40 20.59 -8.03
C GLU A 192 -2.97 21.00 -8.44
N ASN A 193 -2.61 20.71 -9.69
CA ASN A 193 -1.29 21.01 -10.27
C ASN A 193 -0.10 20.37 -9.54
N THR A 194 -0.31 19.29 -8.78
CA THR A 194 0.78 18.54 -8.14
C THR A 194 0.68 17.04 -8.38
N THR A 195 1.75 16.32 -8.04
CA THR A 195 1.78 14.85 -7.97
C THR A 195 1.64 14.33 -6.53
N GLN A 196 1.21 15.18 -5.59
CA GLN A 196 1.02 14.82 -4.20
C GLN A 196 -0.45 14.44 -3.98
N PRO A 197 -0.74 13.30 -3.33
CA PRO A 197 -2.10 12.99 -2.91
C PRO A 197 -2.66 14.09 -2.00
N GLU A 198 -3.93 14.41 -2.18
CA GLU A 198 -4.67 15.29 -1.29
C GLU A 198 -4.77 14.67 0.10
N LYS A 199 -4.61 15.48 1.15
CA LYS A 199 -4.69 15.03 2.55
C LYS A 199 -5.75 15.81 3.29
N GLY A 200 -6.42 15.16 4.24
CA GLY A 200 -7.42 15.81 5.10
C GLY A 200 -8.86 15.75 4.56
N ASN A 201 -9.08 15.11 3.41
CA ASN A 201 -10.42 14.76 2.91
C ASN A 201 -10.94 13.42 3.46
N GLY A 202 -10.13 12.73 4.29
CA GLY A 202 -10.45 11.44 4.92
C GLY A 202 -10.25 10.22 4.02
N TYR A 203 -9.84 10.39 2.76
CA TYR A 203 -9.60 9.29 1.83
C TYR A 203 -8.14 8.83 1.79
N ASP A 204 -7.21 9.55 2.43
CA ASP A 204 -5.80 9.17 2.43
C ASP A 204 -5.51 8.01 3.39
N HIS A 205 -6.04 8.02 4.61
CA HIS A 205 -5.64 7.10 5.70
C HIS A 205 -5.70 5.62 5.35
N MET A 206 -6.84 5.14 4.86
CA MET A 206 -7.01 3.72 4.53
C MET A 206 -6.16 3.31 3.31
N THR A 207 -5.92 4.22 2.37
CA THR A 207 -5.06 3.95 1.22
C THR A 207 -3.58 4.02 1.56
N ASP A 208 -3.19 4.87 2.52
CA ASP A 208 -1.84 4.90 3.08
C ASP A 208 -1.58 3.60 3.85
N ALA A 209 -2.53 3.13 4.68
CA ALA A 209 -2.46 1.85 5.39
C ALA A 209 -2.24 0.66 4.42
N LEU A 210 -3.06 0.55 3.37
CA LEU A 210 -2.86 -0.45 2.31
C LEU A 210 -1.52 -0.27 1.62
N GLY A 211 -1.16 0.96 1.26
CA GLY A 211 0.06 1.30 0.57
C GLY A 211 1.31 0.84 1.33
N TYR A 212 1.38 1.06 2.65
CA TYR A 212 2.52 0.62 3.47
C TYR A 212 2.73 -0.89 3.41
N ALA A 213 1.64 -1.66 3.49
CA ALA A 213 1.68 -3.11 3.36
C ALA A 213 2.11 -3.57 1.96
N ILE A 214 1.49 -3.03 0.91
CA ILE A 214 1.77 -3.43 -0.47
C ILE A 214 3.19 -3.07 -0.89
N GLU A 215 3.66 -1.86 -0.56
CA GLU A 215 5.03 -1.43 -0.86
C GLU A 215 6.09 -2.24 -0.09
N TYR A 216 5.75 -2.73 1.11
CA TYR A 216 6.65 -3.62 1.83
C TYR A 216 6.73 -5.01 1.19
N LEU A 217 5.58 -5.60 0.82
CA LEU A 217 5.47 -6.97 0.34
C LEU A 217 5.80 -7.13 -1.15
N PHE A 218 5.45 -6.12 -1.94
CA PHE A 218 5.54 -6.10 -3.40
C PHE A 218 6.11 -4.75 -3.88
N PRO A 219 7.32 -4.37 -3.43
CA PRO A 219 7.94 -3.13 -3.90
C PRO A 219 8.19 -3.20 -5.40
N ILE A 220 7.95 -2.10 -6.10
CA ILE A 220 8.44 -1.96 -7.47
C ILE A 220 9.97 -1.91 -7.42
N THR A 221 10.62 -2.97 -7.89
CA THR A 221 12.06 -2.99 -8.14
C THR A 221 12.30 -2.55 -9.58
N SER A 222 12.66 -1.29 -9.78
CA SER A 222 13.28 -0.89 -11.04
C SER A 222 14.74 -1.38 -11.02
N ASN A 223 15.03 -2.44 -11.79
CA ASN A 223 16.41 -2.86 -12.08
C ASN A 223 17.11 -1.92 -13.09
N LEU A 224 16.54 -0.74 -13.34
CA LEU A 224 17.17 0.24 -14.21
C LEU A 224 18.53 0.62 -13.62
N PRO A 225 19.64 0.43 -14.36
CA PRO A 225 20.94 0.89 -13.89
C PRO A 225 20.85 2.39 -13.62
N LYS A 226 21.33 2.82 -12.45
CA LYS A 226 21.37 4.25 -12.07
C LYS A 226 22.06 5.03 -13.20
N SER A 227 21.28 5.77 -13.99
CA SER A 227 21.84 6.65 -15.01
C SER A 227 22.72 7.66 -14.29
N GLN A 228 24.03 7.61 -14.55
CA GLN A 228 24.92 8.65 -14.05
C GLN A 228 24.44 10.00 -14.61
N PRO A 229 24.36 11.05 -13.78
CA PRO A 229 23.98 12.37 -14.27
C PRO A 229 25.02 12.81 -15.31
N LYS A 230 24.61 12.87 -16.58
CA LYS A 230 25.42 13.52 -17.62
C LYS A 230 25.44 15.01 -17.31
N ARG A 231 26.57 15.52 -16.86
CA ARG A 231 26.82 16.96 -16.88
C ARG A 231 26.71 17.41 -18.33
N PHE A 232 25.85 18.41 -18.58
CA PHE A 232 25.84 19.11 -19.86
C PHE A 232 27.23 19.75 -20.05
N SER A 233 27.95 19.32 -21.07
CA SER A 233 29.17 19.96 -21.56
C SER A 233 28.82 21.02 -22.60
#